data_AF-A0A3S2CWI3-F1
#
_entry.id   AF-A0A3S2CWI3-F1
#
_cell.length_a   1.000
_cell.length_b   1.000
_cell.length_c   1.000
_cell.angle_alpha   90.00
_cell.angle_beta   90.00
_cell.angle_gamma   90.00
#
_symmetry.space_group_name_H-M   'P 1'
#
loop_
_entity.id
_entity.type
_entity.pdbx_description
1 polymer ?
#
loop_
_entity_poly.entity_id
_entity_poly.type
_entity_poly.pdbx_seq_one_letter_code
_entity_poly.pdbx_strand_id
1 'polypeptide(L)'
;MNFSNRNRRYRNRLLVSTAMAGATLLGFGQSADAACAPAAPPNYVCSGANTTGQIVPTTIGLPLDLGDFIALALAPANPSVTTDPGFSVTTSDPFALGILGSGAVSYTDANASPLSSTTGIGLGVVSLVPQIAPPYYGPNPGGSVTIDTGGAITGALIGVAAINTGDGATTVNATGDIQSTDASGYGVVVYSQGSAATVTAGNVSGAAVGIYAINQGLTADLSVTATGDVTASSSGYGIYAINGGQQLDVVNTVLNGTPTFSGPIAHVGKDLTVIAEGTVSGGTGIVAQNLGTGATSVTAKAAVTGSNTGINAYSGSTATDLTVRAEGTVSGGVFGINASNDGTGTTSVTATKAVTGTDGDGIYAVNGTTAKGLTILAEGTVSGYFGIEAKNNGTGATSVTAKAAVTGISDTGIYAFNAASAMGGLTVDAMAVSGATYGIYAENRGSGVTSVTAKGDVAGTGYTGIVAVNGTITLNPEGTIASVAANANATDLTVDAMAASGSEEGIYGYNAGTGATKVTAKGAVSGL
;
A
#
# COMPACT_ATOMS: atom_id res chain seq x y z
N MET A 1 12.42 109.69 23.24
CA MET A 1 13.47 109.94 24.25
C MET A 1 14.43 108.76 24.18
N ASN A 2 15.54 108.92 23.46
CA ASN A 2 16.86 109.29 23.99
C ASN A 2 17.62 108.12 24.63
N PHE A 3 18.68 107.69 23.92
CA PHE A 3 20.00 107.19 24.35
C PHE A 3 20.08 106.11 25.45
N SER A 4 21.10 105.24 25.54
CA SER A 4 22.12 104.65 24.67
C SER A 4 23.00 103.82 25.61
N ASN A 5 23.62 102.75 25.09
CA ASN A 5 24.94 102.26 25.47
C ASN A 5 25.12 101.63 26.88
N ARG A 6 25.84 100.53 27.09
CA ARG A 6 26.97 99.96 26.32
C ARG A 6 27.34 98.58 26.91
N ASN A 7 27.87 97.71 26.04
CA ASN A 7 28.97 96.75 26.28
C ASN A 7 28.69 95.50 27.15
N ARG A 8 29.12 94.26 26.81
CA ARG A 8 30.27 93.74 26.03
C ARG A 8 29.94 92.29 25.58
N ARG A 9 30.15 91.93 24.29
CA ARG A 9 31.25 91.07 23.75
C ARG A 9 31.26 89.65 24.35
N TYR A 10 31.16 88.55 23.60
CA TYR A 10 31.94 88.07 22.44
C TYR A 10 31.03 87.28 21.47
N ARG A 11 30.92 87.54 20.16
CA ARG A 11 31.86 87.30 19.02
C ARG A 11 32.31 85.84 18.83
N ASN A 12 31.70 85.11 17.87
CA ASN A 12 32.31 84.92 16.54
C ASN A 12 31.39 84.21 15.51
N ARG A 13 31.16 84.94 14.38
CA ARG A 13 31.11 84.52 12.94
C ARG A 13 30.28 83.27 12.57
N LEU A 14 29.10 83.35 11.94
CA LEU A 14 28.66 83.93 10.64
C LEU A 14 29.10 83.15 9.38
N LEU A 15 28.12 82.52 8.71
CA LEU A 15 27.89 82.30 7.25
C LEU A 15 26.93 81.07 7.13
N VAL A 16 25.61 81.20 6.83
CA VAL A 16 24.99 81.40 5.49
C VAL A 16 25.68 80.47 4.49
N SER A 17 25.12 79.40 3.92
CA SER A 17 23.82 79.09 3.26
C SER A 17 23.96 77.60 2.84
N THR A 18 22.95 76.75 2.71
CA THR A 18 22.04 76.55 1.56
C THR A 18 21.23 75.26 1.80
N ALA A 19 20.06 75.19 1.18
CA ALA A 19 19.12 74.08 1.12
C ALA A 19 19.71 72.66 1.04
N MET A 20 19.07 71.71 1.73
CA MET A 20 18.98 70.33 1.26
C MET A 20 17.55 69.84 1.43
N ALA A 21 16.97 69.46 0.30
CA ALA A 21 15.72 68.75 0.19
C ALA A 21 15.82 67.43 0.98
N GLY A 22 15.00 67.30 2.02
CA GLY A 22 14.71 66.02 2.64
C GLY A 22 13.72 65.27 1.77
N ALA A 23 14.20 64.71 0.65
CA ALA A 23 13.52 63.57 0.05
C ALA A 23 13.58 62.44 1.08
N THR A 24 12.47 62.21 1.77
CA THR A 24 12.22 60.89 2.36
C THR A 24 12.28 59.91 1.21
N LEU A 25 13.45 59.28 1.07
CA LEU A 25 13.63 58.02 0.39
C LEU A 25 12.62 57.06 1.01
N LEU A 26 11.46 56.96 0.35
CA LEU A 26 10.78 55.68 0.23
C LEU A 26 11.83 54.76 -0.39
N GLY A 27 12.61 54.12 0.48
CA GLY A 27 13.22 52.86 0.14
C GLY A 27 12.06 51.95 -0.21
N PHE A 28 11.66 51.97 -1.48
CA PHE A 28 11.25 50.75 -2.14
C PHE A 28 12.41 49.79 -1.96
N GLY A 29 12.46 49.12 -0.80
CA GLY A 29 13.01 47.78 -0.77
C GLY A 29 12.26 47.10 -1.88
N GLN A 30 12.98 46.68 -2.93
CA GLN A 30 12.40 45.76 -3.90
C GLN A 30 11.80 44.65 -3.05
N SER A 31 10.48 44.60 -2.97
CA SER A 31 9.80 43.40 -2.54
C SER A 31 10.38 42.32 -3.44
N ALA A 32 11.20 41.44 -2.87
CA ALA A 32 11.54 40.21 -3.55
C ALA A 32 10.18 39.57 -3.84
N ASP A 33 9.78 39.55 -5.12
CA ASP A 33 8.50 38.98 -5.51
C ASP A 33 8.47 37.54 -4.97
N ALA A 34 7.43 37.22 -4.20
CA ALA A 34 7.20 35.86 -3.73
C ALA A 34 7.11 34.97 -4.97
N ALA A 35 8.04 34.02 -5.08
CA ALA A 35 8.17 33.10 -6.20
C ALA A 35 9.22 32.04 -5.87
N CYS A 36 9.23 30.98 -6.68
CA CYS A 36 10.40 30.10 -6.80
C CYS A 36 11.43 30.74 -7.72
N ALA A 37 12.52 31.25 -7.15
CA ALA A 37 13.57 31.95 -7.90
C ALA A 37 14.87 31.15 -7.96
N PRO A 38 15.68 31.27 -9.03
CA PRO A 38 17.00 30.66 -9.08
C PRO A 38 17.93 31.30 -8.04
N ALA A 39 18.50 30.51 -7.12
CA ALA A 39 19.55 30.98 -6.22
C ALA A 39 20.94 30.83 -6.87
N ALA A 40 21.20 29.63 -7.40
CA ALA A 40 22.32 29.31 -8.29
C ALA A 40 21.96 27.99 -8.98
N PRO A 41 21.58 28.00 -10.29
CA PRO A 41 21.16 26.80 -10.98
C PRO A 41 22.16 25.64 -10.78
N PRO A 42 21.69 24.44 -10.44
CA PRO A 42 20.30 23.97 -10.53
C PRO A 42 19.42 24.25 -9.29
N ASN A 43 19.88 25.04 -8.32
CA ASN A 43 19.17 25.29 -7.06
C ASN A 43 18.18 26.46 -7.16
N TYR A 44 16.98 26.23 -6.66
CA TYR A 44 15.88 27.18 -6.56
C TYR A 44 15.44 27.33 -5.09
N VAL A 45 15.06 28.55 -4.72
CA VAL A 45 14.51 28.85 -3.40
C VAL A 45 13.12 29.45 -3.61
N CYS A 46 12.12 28.82 -3.00
CA CYS A 46 10.74 29.30 -3.01
C CYS A 46 10.44 30.04 -1.72
N SER A 47 9.89 31.25 -1.84
CA SER A 47 9.65 32.13 -0.68
C SER A 47 8.32 32.87 -0.80
N GLY A 48 7.81 33.32 0.35
CA GLY A 48 6.61 34.14 0.46
C GLY A 48 5.29 33.44 0.11
N ALA A 49 4.19 34.15 0.33
CA ALA A 49 2.84 33.65 0.00
C ALA A 49 2.51 33.91 -1.47
N ASN A 50 2.13 32.86 -2.19
CA ASN A 50 1.85 32.89 -3.62
C ASN A 50 0.39 32.54 -3.90
N THR A 51 -0.25 33.33 -4.76
CA THR A 51 -1.62 33.05 -5.26
C THR A 51 -1.63 32.46 -6.67
N THR A 52 -0.46 32.37 -7.29
CA THR A 52 -0.25 31.82 -8.63
C THR A 52 0.57 30.54 -8.51
N GLY A 53 0.25 29.55 -9.33
CA GLY A 53 0.97 28.28 -9.42
C GLY A 53 2.43 28.50 -9.79
N GLN A 54 3.30 27.71 -9.18
CA GLN A 54 4.75 27.78 -9.37
C GLN A 54 5.22 26.62 -10.24
N ILE A 55 6.02 26.90 -11.27
CA ILE A 55 6.68 25.89 -12.09
C ILE A 55 8.20 26.11 -12.04
N VAL A 56 8.93 25.03 -11.78
CA VAL A 56 10.39 24.99 -11.78
C VAL A 56 10.86 23.95 -12.81
N PRO A 57 11.79 24.31 -13.71
CA PRO A 57 12.42 25.62 -13.89
C PRO A 57 11.45 26.68 -14.43
N THR A 58 11.69 27.95 -14.08
CA THR A 58 10.86 29.11 -14.49
C THR A 58 10.88 29.40 -16.00
N THR A 59 11.64 28.61 -16.78
CA THR A 59 11.62 28.64 -18.25
C THR A 59 10.41 27.92 -18.83
N ILE A 60 9.69 27.14 -18.02
CA ILE A 60 8.45 26.45 -18.38
C ILE A 60 7.29 27.25 -17.79
N GLY A 61 6.27 27.54 -18.60
CA GLY A 61 5.10 28.34 -18.21
C GLY A 61 3.86 27.48 -17.93
N LEU A 62 2.83 28.11 -17.37
CA LEU A 62 1.49 27.53 -17.27
C LEU A 62 0.56 28.16 -18.34
N PRO A 63 -0.37 27.38 -18.94
CA PRO A 63 -0.59 25.95 -18.73
C PRO A 63 0.50 25.09 -19.39
N LEU A 64 0.80 23.92 -18.80
CA LEU A 64 1.70 22.95 -19.42
C LEU A 64 1.07 22.39 -20.70
N ASP A 65 1.87 22.18 -21.74
CA ASP A 65 1.47 21.48 -22.96
C ASP A 65 2.48 20.40 -23.37
N LEU A 66 2.18 19.66 -24.45
CA LEU A 66 3.06 18.62 -24.96
C LEU A 66 4.42 19.17 -25.43
N GLY A 67 4.46 20.43 -25.89
CA GLY A 67 5.66 21.13 -26.31
C GLY A 67 6.65 21.36 -25.17
N ASP A 68 6.17 21.57 -23.94
CA ASP A 68 7.02 21.73 -22.76
C ASP A 68 7.81 20.45 -22.42
N PHE A 69 7.21 19.27 -22.59
CA PHE A 69 7.92 18.00 -22.42
C PHE A 69 8.99 17.80 -23.50
N ILE A 70 8.72 18.24 -24.73
CA ILE A 70 9.71 18.24 -25.81
C ILE A 70 10.84 19.22 -25.49
N ALA A 71 10.54 20.41 -24.97
CA ALA A 71 11.52 21.39 -24.56
C ALA A 71 12.42 20.88 -23.44
N LEU A 72 11.86 20.18 -22.44
CA LEU A 72 12.62 19.56 -21.35
C LEU A 72 13.55 18.44 -21.85
N ALA A 73 13.13 17.68 -22.85
CA ALA A 73 13.98 16.68 -23.49
C ALA A 73 15.14 17.31 -24.29
N LEU A 74 14.94 18.50 -24.86
CA LEU A 74 15.95 19.24 -25.63
C LEU A 74 16.89 20.08 -24.74
N ALA A 75 16.44 20.48 -23.55
CA ALA A 75 17.20 21.26 -22.58
C ALA A 75 17.09 20.62 -21.17
N PRO A 76 17.93 19.59 -20.88
CA PRO A 76 17.90 18.89 -19.61
C PRO A 76 18.01 19.81 -18.39
N ALA A 77 17.10 19.64 -17.43
CA ALA A 77 17.10 20.36 -16.16
C ALA A 77 17.08 19.39 -14.98
N ASN A 78 17.79 19.73 -13.90
CA ASN A 78 17.90 18.92 -12.68
C ASN A 78 17.54 19.74 -11.43
N PRO A 79 16.36 20.39 -11.39
CA PRO A 79 16.07 21.38 -10.36
C PRO A 79 16.07 20.78 -8.94
N SER A 80 16.72 21.51 -8.03
CA SER A 80 16.72 21.26 -6.59
C SER A 80 16.02 22.42 -5.91
N VAL A 81 14.86 22.16 -5.31
CA VAL A 81 14.00 23.18 -4.71
C VAL A 81 14.09 23.11 -3.19
N THR A 82 14.34 24.26 -2.57
CA THR A 82 14.25 24.47 -1.12
C THR A 82 13.27 25.59 -0.80
N THR A 83 12.73 25.61 0.42
CA THR A 83 11.76 26.62 0.85
C THR A 83 12.36 27.55 1.90
N ASP A 84 11.98 28.82 1.85
CA ASP A 84 12.20 29.79 2.93
C ASP A 84 10.97 29.87 3.84
N PRO A 85 11.14 30.31 5.10
CA PRO A 85 10.02 30.54 6.00
C PRO A 85 8.93 31.42 5.39
N GLY A 86 7.67 31.00 5.55
CA GLY A 86 6.52 31.73 5.02
C GLY A 86 6.20 31.44 3.55
N PHE A 87 6.91 30.49 2.92
CA PHE A 87 6.49 29.97 1.61
C PHE A 87 5.13 29.26 1.71
N SER A 88 4.22 29.60 0.80
CA SER A 88 2.96 28.88 0.61
C SER A 88 2.44 29.14 -0.79
N VAL A 89 1.67 28.20 -1.34
CA VAL A 89 0.93 28.42 -2.60
C VAL A 89 -0.54 28.08 -2.39
N THR A 90 -1.44 28.98 -2.78
CA THR A 90 -2.88 28.71 -2.86
C THR A 90 -3.40 29.27 -4.17
N THR A 91 -3.72 28.40 -5.12
CA THR A 91 -4.02 28.80 -6.49
C THR A 91 -5.19 28.02 -7.09
N SER A 92 -5.79 28.58 -8.14
CA SER A 92 -6.69 27.88 -9.06
C SER A 92 -5.98 27.35 -10.30
N ASP A 93 -4.66 27.48 -10.39
CA ASP A 93 -3.87 26.97 -11.49
C ASP A 93 -3.71 25.43 -11.41
N PRO A 94 -3.41 24.75 -12.53
CA PRO A 94 -3.28 23.29 -12.56
C PRO A 94 -2.20 22.71 -11.64
N PHE A 95 -1.27 23.53 -11.14
CA PHE A 95 -0.26 23.14 -10.16
C PHE A 95 -0.15 24.20 -9.07
N ALA A 96 -0.06 23.78 -7.80
CA ALA A 96 0.44 24.69 -6.77
C ALA A 96 1.97 24.80 -6.88
N LEU A 97 2.66 23.65 -6.94
CA LEU A 97 4.09 23.59 -7.28
C LEU A 97 4.36 22.40 -8.20
N GLY A 98 4.84 22.67 -9.41
CA GLY A 98 5.35 21.67 -10.36
C GLY A 98 6.86 21.82 -10.52
N ILE A 99 7.60 20.73 -10.38
CA ILE A 99 9.05 20.67 -10.54
C ILE A 99 9.35 19.61 -11.60
N LEU A 100 9.84 20.06 -12.75
CA LEU A 100 10.07 19.22 -13.92
C LEU A 100 11.57 19.22 -14.26
N GLY A 101 12.12 18.03 -14.44
CA GLY A 101 13.50 17.81 -14.85
C GLY A 101 13.65 16.55 -15.70
N SER A 102 14.84 16.34 -16.25
CA SER A 102 15.19 15.12 -16.99
C SER A 102 16.36 14.37 -16.34
N GLY A 103 16.65 14.67 -15.07
CA GLY A 103 17.68 14.02 -14.27
C GLY A 103 17.32 14.08 -12.78
N ALA A 104 18.25 14.37 -11.89
CA ALA A 104 17.93 14.41 -10.46
C ALA A 104 17.05 15.63 -10.13
N VAL A 105 15.85 15.38 -9.61
CA VAL A 105 14.86 16.40 -9.24
C VAL A 105 14.53 16.26 -7.76
N SER A 106 14.50 17.37 -7.04
CA SER A 106 14.17 17.33 -5.61
C SER A 106 13.35 18.51 -5.10
N TYR A 107 12.54 18.23 -4.09
CA TYR A 107 11.83 19.19 -3.26
C TYR A 107 12.15 18.90 -1.79
N THR A 108 12.81 19.84 -1.12
CA THR A 108 13.13 19.74 0.31
C THR A 108 12.54 20.94 1.04
N ASP A 109 11.56 20.70 1.88
CA ASP A 109 10.82 21.72 2.61
C ASP A 109 10.98 21.53 4.12
N ALA A 110 11.88 22.31 4.69
CA ALA A 110 12.14 22.33 6.12
C ALA A 110 11.09 23.16 6.92
N ASN A 111 10.17 23.84 6.23
CA ASN A 111 9.27 24.83 6.83
C ASN A 111 7.80 24.39 6.87
N ALA A 112 7.50 23.16 6.43
CA ALA A 112 6.13 22.64 6.33
C ALA A 112 5.20 23.57 5.53
N SER A 113 5.69 24.00 4.37
CA SER A 113 5.05 24.98 3.49
C SER A 113 3.74 24.42 2.91
N PRO A 114 2.58 25.07 3.10
CA PRO A 114 1.32 24.56 2.56
C PRO A 114 1.19 24.84 1.07
N LEU A 115 0.75 23.83 0.32
CA LEU A 115 0.57 23.87 -1.14
C LEU A 115 -0.85 23.46 -1.50
N SER A 116 -1.60 24.32 -2.18
CA SER A 116 -2.99 24.06 -2.55
C SER A 116 -3.30 24.48 -4.00
N SER A 117 -3.77 23.53 -4.80
CA SER A 117 -4.37 23.78 -6.12
C SER A 117 -5.83 23.30 -6.10
N THR A 118 -6.76 24.18 -6.49
CA THR A 118 -8.19 23.83 -6.56
C THR A 118 -8.62 23.20 -7.88
N THR A 119 -7.71 23.03 -8.85
CA THR A 119 -8.04 22.50 -10.19
C THR A 119 -7.16 21.35 -10.65
N GLY A 120 -5.98 21.17 -10.08
CA GLY A 120 -5.04 20.13 -10.52
C GLY A 120 -4.24 19.52 -9.39
N ILE A 121 -2.91 19.56 -9.51
CA ILE A 121 -1.95 18.87 -8.64
C ILE A 121 -1.43 19.81 -7.55
N GLY A 122 -1.41 19.36 -6.29
CA GLY A 122 -0.82 20.11 -5.19
C GLY A 122 0.70 20.25 -5.37
N LEU A 123 1.40 19.12 -5.32
CA LEU A 123 2.84 19.04 -5.57
C LEU A 123 3.14 17.98 -6.64
N GLY A 124 3.72 18.39 -7.76
CA GLY A 124 4.19 17.47 -8.81
C GLY A 124 5.71 17.54 -8.95
N VAL A 125 6.42 16.45 -8.67
CA VAL A 125 7.87 16.33 -8.84
C VAL A 125 8.17 15.24 -9.85
N VAL A 126 8.72 15.64 -10.99
CA VAL A 126 8.76 14.81 -12.19
C VAL A 126 10.17 14.81 -12.79
N SER A 127 10.79 13.63 -12.81
CA SER A 127 12.00 13.32 -13.56
C SER A 127 11.63 12.54 -14.82
N LEU A 128 11.68 13.22 -15.95
CA LEU A 128 11.37 12.73 -17.30
C LEU A 128 12.65 12.47 -18.08
N VAL A 129 13.22 11.29 -17.92
CA VAL A 129 14.26 10.80 -18.83
C VAL A 129 13.59 10.23 -20.09
N PRO A 130 13.87 10.79 -21.30
CA PRO A 130 13.24 10.38 -22.55
C PRO A 130 13.47 8.91 -22.85
N GLN A 131 12.41 8.21 -23.20
CA GLN A 131 12.44 6.77 -23.44
C GLN A 131 12.66 6.48 -24.93
N ILE A 132 13.72 5.73 -25.27
CA ILE A 132 14.18 5.58 -26.66
C ILE A 132 13.49 4.47 -27.49
N ALA A 133 12.87 3.45 -26.89
CA ALA A 133 11.99 2.49 -27.59
C ALA A 133 11.18 1.58 -26.64
N PRO A 134 9.97 1.11 -27.04
CA PRO A 134 9.24 0.06 -26.32
C PRO A 134 9.88 -1.35 -26.47
N PRO A 135 9.72 -2.26 -25.48
CA PRO A 135 9.17 -2.00 -24.16
C PRO A 135 10.16 -1.17 -23.35
N TYR A 136 9.65 -0.16 -22.64
CA TYR A 136 10.42 0.83 -21.90
C TYR A 136 10.98 0.29 -20.57
N TYR A 137 11.28 -1.01 -20.51
CA TYR A 137 11.80 -1.70 -19.34
C TYR A 137 13.33 -1.82 -19.50
N GLY A 138 14.07 -0.95 -18.84
CA GLY A 138 15.54 -0.96 -18.85
C GLY A 138 16.10 0.29 -18.17
N PRO A 139 17.34 0.25 -17.67
CA PRO A 139 17.96 1.43 -17.07
C PRO A 139 18.07 2.53 -18.13
N ASN A 140 17.36 3.63 -17.91
CA ASN A 140 17.52 4.85 -18.67
C ASN A 140 18.41 5.78 -17.84
N PRO A 141 19.72 5.90 -18.15
CA PRO A 141 20.69 6.51 -17.26
C PRO A 141 20.35 7.95 -16.90
N GLY A 142 20.31 8.21 -15.59
CA GLY A 142 19.92 9.50 -15.03
C GLY A 142 18.48 9.46 -14.51
N GLY A 143 18.11 10.49 -13.76
CA GLY A 143 16.75 10.63 -13.25
C GLY A 143 16.54 10.07 -11.85
N SER A 144 16.22 10.94 -10.90
CA SER A 144 15.78 10.54 -9.56
C SER A 144 14.78 11.57 -9.05
N VAL A 145 13.91 11.15 -8.15
CA VAL A 145 12.95 12.04 -7.50
C VAL A 145 13.12 11.93 -6.00
N THR A 146 13.27 13.08 -5.34
CA THR A 146 13.29 13.16 -3.87
C THR A 146 12.30 14.22 -3.40
N ILE A 147 11.36 13.84 -2.56
CA ILE A 147 10.42 14.73 -1.88
C ILE A 147 10.63 14.58 -0.38
N ASP A 148 10.86 15.68 0.32
CA ASP A 148 10.90 15.75 1.78
C ASP A 148 10.13 16.98 2.26
N THR A 149 9.00 16.77 2.93
CA THR A 149 8.12 17.85 3.39
C THR A 149 7.23 17.40 4.54
N GLY A 150 7.00 18.31 5.48
CA GLY A 150 5.95 18.21 6.50
C GLY A 150 4.73 19.09 6.21
N GLY A 151 4.68 19.73 5.04
CA GLY A 151 3.64 20.67 4.66
C GLY A 151 2.32 19.99 4.31
N ALA A 152 1.22 20.69 4.54
CA ALA A 152 -0.10 20.25 4.07
C ALA A 152 -0.19 20.45 2.55
N ILE A 153 -0.57 19.41 1.81
CA ILE A 153 -0.63 19.42 0.36
C ILE A 153 -2.03 19.05 -0.10
N THR A 154 -2.67 19.93 -0.86
CA THR A 154 -4.00 19.72 -1.43
C THR A 154 -3.96 19.92 -2.93
N GLY A 155 -4.40 18.92 -3.68
CA GLY A 155 -4.75 19.07 -5.09
C GLY A 155 -6.23 18.77 -5.31
N ALA A 156 -6.81 19.26 -6.39
CA ALA A 156 -8.10 18.74 -6.80
C ALA A 156 -7.95 17.30 -7.26
N LEU A 157 -7.05 17.06 -8.21
CA LEU A 157 -6.90 15.77 -8.88
C LEU A 157 -5.87 14.86 -8.21
N ILE A 158 -4.70 15.42 -7.86
CA ILE A 158 -3.63 14.68 -7.18
C ILE A 158 -3.04 15.55 -6.06
N GLY A 159 -2.94 15.03 -4.84
CA GLY A 159 -2.22 15.72 -3.76
C GLY A 159 -0.74 15.82 -4.07
N VAL A 160 -0.04 14.67 -4.09
CA VAL A 160 1.39 14.56 -4.42
C VAL A 160 1.59 13.61 -5.59
N ALA A 161 2.32 14.05 -6.62
CA ALA A 161 2.79 13.21 -7.72
C ALA A 161 4.32 13.15 -7.73
N ALA A 162 4.91 11.96 -7.57
CA ALA A 162 6.33 11.70 -7.67
C ALA A 162 6.59 10.73 -8.81
N ILE A 163 7.08 11.23 -9.95
CA ILE A 163 7.19 10.45 -11.17
C ILE A 163 8.64 10.43 -11.64
N ASN A 164 9.25 9.25 -11.69
CA ASN A 164 10.60 9.05 -12.19
C ASN A 164 10.61 8.01 -13.33
N THR A 165 10.93 8.47 -14.54
CA THR A 165 11.19 7.58 -15.69
C THR A 165 12.67 7.24 -15.86
N GLY A 166 13.52 7.63 -14.90
CA GLY A 166 14.94 7.34 -14.86
C GLY A 166 15.32 6.10 -14.06
N ASP A 167 16.64 5.88 -13.92
CA ASP A 167 17.24 4.74 -13.22
C ASP A 167 17.76 5.02 -11.80
N GLY A 168 17.58 6.23 -11.31
CA GLY A 168 17.81 6.61 -9.92
C GLY A 168 16.60 6.36 -9.02
N ALA A 169 16.80 6.47 -7.71
CA ALA A 169 15.76 6.21 -6.72
C ALA A 169 14.61 7.22 -6.76
N THR A 170 13.43 6.77 -6.35
CA THR A 170 12.26 7.62 -6.09
C THR A 170 11.98 7.58 -4.59
N THR A 171 12.21 8.69 -3.89
CA THR A 171 12.01 8.79 -2.44
C THR A 171 10.99 9.86 -2.15
N VAL A 172 9.94 9.50 -1.43
CA VAL A 172 8.89 10.42 -0.96
C VAL A 172 8.82 10.31 0.55
N ASN A 173 9.07 11.42 1.23
CA ASN A 173 8.85 11.62 2.66
C ASN A 173 7.91 12.82 2.84
N ALA A 174 6.61 12.58 2.78
CA ALA A 174 5.58 13.61 2.84
C ALA A 174 4.70 13.38 4.08
N THR A 175 5.13 13.94 5.22
CA THR A 175 4.56 13.64 6.54
C THR A 175 3.39 14.53 6.95
N GLY A 176 3.16 15.63 6.22
CA GLY A 176 1.98 16.48 6.39
C GLY A 176 0.70 15.84 5.85
N ASP A 177 -0.43 16.52 6.05
CA ASP A 177 -1.72 16.07 5.53
C ASP A 177 -1.76 16.23 3.99
N ILE A 178 -2.06 15.14 3.29
CA ILE A 178 -2.16 15.10 1.83
C ILE A 178 -3.60 14.80 1.43
N GLN A 179 -4.17 15.64 0.56
CA GLN A 179 -5.55 15.50 0.13
C GLN A 179 -5.71 15.71 -1.38
N SER A 180 -6.51 14.84 -1.99
CA SER A 180 -7.24 15.15 -3.20
C SER A 180 -8.71 15.46 -2.88
N THR A 181 -9.26 16.51 -3.49
CA THR A 181 -10.67 16.93 -3.29
C THR A 181 -11.64 16.41 -4.35
N ASP A 182 -11.14 15.88 -5.47
CA ASP A 182 -11.97 15.33 -6.54
C ASP A 182 -12.50 13.92 -6.19
N ALA A 183 -13.70 13.60 -6.67
CA ALA A 183 -14.35 12.30 -6.43
C ALA A 183 -13.62 11.11 -7.08
N SER A 184 -12.76 11.38 -8.07
CA SER A 184 -11.90 10.39 -8.75
C SER A 184 -10.41 10.66 -8.51
N GLY A 185 -10.08 11.51 -7.54
CA GLY A 185 -8.70 11.95 -7.36
C GLY A 185 -7.86 11.07 -6.44
N TYR A 186 -6.56 11.33 -6.45
CA TYR A 186 -5.51 10.52 -5.85
C TYR A 186 -4.79 11.30 -4.76
N GLY A 187 -4.59 10.72 -3.58
CA GLY A 187 -3.83 11.39 -2.52
C GLY A 187 -2.35 11.50 -2.91
N VAL A 188 -1.70 10.35 -3.07
CA VAL A 188 -0.29 10.24 -3.47
C VAL A 188 -0.19 9.31 -4.68
N VAL A 189 0.56 9.73 -5.71
CA VAL A 189 0.92 8.93 -6.87
C VAL A 189 2.44 8.84 -6.96
N VAL A 190 2.98 7.63 -6.93
CA VAL A 190 4.40 7.35 -7.08
C VAL A 190 4.62 6.40 -8.24
N TYR A 191 5.50 6.77 -9.16
CA TYR A 191 5.92 5.93 -10.27
C TYR A 191 7.43 5.95 -10.40
N SER A 192 8.06 4.77 -10.36
CA SER A 192 9.50 4.59 -10.52
C SER A 192 9.77 3.55 -11.59
N GLN A 193 10.57 3.87 -12.61
CA GLN A 193 10.83 2.93 -13.71
C GLN A 193 12.12 2.11 -13.54
N GLY A 194 13.21 2.69 -13.01
CA GLY A 194 14.52 2.03 -13.06
C GLY A 194 15.16 1.70 -11.72
N SER A 195 14.62 2.14 -10.59
CA SER A 195 15.25 1.95 -9.27
C SER A 195 14.25 1.86 -8.12
N ALA A 196 14.79 1.72 -6.90
CA ALA A 196 13.99 1.56 -5.69
C ALA A 196 13.05 2.75 -5.48
N ALA A 197 11.84 2.44 -5.03
CA ALA A 197 10.83 3.41 -4.68
C ALA A 197 10.53 3.30 -3.18
N THR A 198 10.69 4.39 -2.44
CA THR A 198 10.35 4.46 -1.02
C THR A 198 9.35 5.58 -0.81
N VAL A 199 8.21 5.26 -0.19
CA VAL A 199 7.12 6.19 0.08
C VAL A 199 6.86 6.19 1.59
N THR A 200 6.96 7.34 2.21
CA THR A 200 6.53 7.60 3.59
C THR A 200 5.53 8.75 3.53
N ALA A 201 4.29 8.50 3.93
CA ALA A 201 3.22 9.48 3.88
C ALA A 201 2.54 9.64 5.24
N GLY A 202 2.12 10.86 5.57
CA GLY A 202 1.30 11.20 6.74
C GLY A 202 -0.16 10.75 6.58
N ASN A 203 -1.10 11.63 6.92
CA ASN A 203 -2.50 11.40 6.58
C ASN A 203 -2.71 11.61 5.08
N VAL A 204 -3.40 10.69 4.42
CA VAL A 204 -3.64 10.74 2.97
C VAL A 204 -5.10 10.49 2.65
N SER A 205 -5.73 11.43 1.96
CA SER A 205 -7.09 11.26 1.45
C SER A 205 -7.12 11.37 -0.07
N GLY A 206 -7.67 10.36 -0.75
CA GLY A 206 -7.94 10.41 -2.18
C GLY A 206 -9.10 9.49 -2.52
N ALA A 207 -10.14 10.02 -3.18
CA ALA A 207 -11.39 9.29 -3.37
C ALA A 207 -11.23 8.03 -4.24
N ALA A 208 -10.42 8.09 -5.31
CA ALA A 208 -10.10 6.92 -6.12
C ALA A 208 -9.01 6.07 -5.48
N VAL A 209 -7.89 6.70 -5.08
CA VAL A 209 -6.81 6.02 -4.36
C VAL A 209 -6.20 6.94 -3.31
N GLY A 210 -5.99 6.45 -2.09
CA GLY A 210 -5.21 7.16 -1.09
C GLY A 210 -3.74 7.24 -1.49
N ILE A 211 -3.03 6.10 -1.48
CA ILE A 211 -1.63 5.99 -1.93
C ILE A 211 -1.55 5.00 -3.10
N TYR A 212 -1.10 5.47 -4.25
CA TYR A 212 -0.84 4.64 -5.41
C TYR A 212 0.65 4.63 -5.73
N ALA A 213 1.30 3.47 -5.62
CA ALA A 213 2.75 3.34 -5.81
C ALA A 213 3.07 2.21 -6.78
N ILE A 214 3.81 2.54 -7.84
CA ILE A 214 4.22 1.59 -8.89
C ILE A 214 5.74 1.65 -9.03
N ASN A 215 6.37 0.49 -8.97
CA ASN A 215 7.79 0.34 -9.23
C ASN A 215 8.01 -0.70 -10.34
N GLN A 216 8.69 -0.28 -11.40
CA GLN A 216 9.03 -1.10 -12.55
C GLN A 216 10.54 -1.32 -12.68
N GLY A 217 11.32 -0.95 -11.65
CA GLY A 217 12.76 -1.19 -11.62
C GLY A 217 13.06 -2.69 -11.59
N LEU A 218 13.83 -3.18 -12.56
CA LEU A 218 14.03 -4.61 -12.83
C LEU A 218 14.38 -5.45 -11.59
N THR A 219 15.26 -4.94 -10.72
CA THR A 219 15.69 -5.61 -9.48
C THR A 219 15.51 -4.71 -8.25
N ALA A 220 14.56 -3.80 -8.32
CA ALA A 220 14.39 -2.75 -7.33
C ALA A 220 13.24 -3.05 -6.36
N ASP A 221 13.41 -2.62 -5.12
CA ASP A 221 12.40 -2.78 -4.08
C ASP A 221 11.39 -1.61 -4.09
N LEU A 222 10.15 -1.90 -3.73
CA LEU A 222 9.11 -0.92 -3.43
C LEU A 222 8.77 -1.01 -1.94
N SER A 223 8.89 0.12 -1.24
CA SER A 223 8.50 0.26 0.16
C SER A 223 7.47 1.39 0.30
N VAL A 224 6.32 1.10 0.89
CA VAL A 224 5.27 2.08 1.20
C VAL A 224 4.99 2.04 2.69
N THR A 225 5.16 3.17 3.37
CA THR A 225 4.86 3.37 4.78
C THR A 225 3.83 4.49 4.95
N ALA A 226 2.63 4.15 5.40
CA ALA A 226 1.61 5.12 5.79
C ALA A 226 1.70 5.36 7.30
N THR A 227 2.30 6.47 7.69
CA THR A 227 2.47 6.87 9.11
C THR A 227 1.19 7.45 9.71
N GLY A 228 0.31 8.01 8.86
CA GLY A 228 -1.02 8.49 9.23
C GLY A 228 -2.14 7.67 8.58
N ASP A 229 -3.37 8.15 8.76
CA ASP A 229 -4.56 7.49 8.22
C ASP A 229 -4.64 7.64 6.70
N VAL A 230 -5.02 6.57 5.99
CA VAL A 230 -5.21 6.56 4.54
C VAL A 230 -6.67 6.28 4.21
N THR A 231 -7.34 7.23 3.56
CA THR A 231 -8.77 7.15 3.27
C THR A 231 -9.06 7.25 1.79
N ALA A 232 -9.83 6.30 1.28
CA ALA A 232 -10.44 6.32 -0.05
C ALA A 232 -11.95 6.05 0.01
N SER A 233 -12.63 6.29 -1.11
CA SER A 233 -14.07 5.98 -1.22
C SER A 233 -14.33 4.47 -1.16
N SER A 234 -15.58 4.07 -0.97
CA SER A 234 -16.01 2.66 -0.99
C SER A 234 -15.82 1.95 -2.34
N SER A 235 -15.51 2.68 -3.42
CA SER A 235 -15.12 2.08 -4.72
C SER A 235 -13.62 2.21 -5.00
N GLY A 236 -12.89 2.94 -4.16
CA GLY A 236 -11.46 3.23 -4.33
C GLY A 236 -10.54 2.23 -3.63
N TYR A 237 -9.26 2.56 -3.60
CA TYR A 237 -8.22 1.79 -2.93
C TYR A 237 -7.56 2.65 -1.84
N GLY A 238 -7.43 2.15 -0.61
CA GLY A 238 -6.70 2.88 0.42
C GLY A 238 -5.22 2.99 0.04
N ILE A 239 -4.51 1.86 0.06
CA ILE A 239 -3.14 1.73 -0.45
C ILE A 239 -3.14 0.75 -1.61
N TYR A 240 -2.54 1.13 -2.73
CA TYR A 240 -2.32 0.25 -3.87
C TYR A 240 -0.85 0.32 -4.28
N ALA A 241 -0.10 -0.74 -3.94
CA ALA A 241 1.33 -0.86 -4.21
C ALA A 241 1.62 -2.01 -5.18
N ILE A 242 2.39 -1.73 -6.23
CA ILE A 242 2.67 -2.68 -7.32
C ILE A 242 4.16 -2.69 -7.68
N ASN A 243 4.76 -3.88 -7.66
CA ASN A 243 5.99 -4.15 -8.42
C ASN A 243 5.59 -4.75 -9.78
N GLY A 244 5.96 -4.07 -10.87
CA GLY A 244 5.58 -4.42 -12.25
C GLY A 244 4.39 -3.63 -12.77
N GLY A 245 3.46 -4.30 -13.46
CA GLY A 245 2.23 -3.70 -13.97
C GLY A 245 2.38 -3.04 -15.33
N GLN A 246 1.33 -2.34 -15.78
CA GLN A 246 1.35 -1.58 -17.03
C GLN A 246 2.08 -0.24 -16.86
N GLN A 247 2.59 0.30 -17.95
CA GLN A 247 3.31 1.57 -17.90
C GLN A 247 2.35 2.74 -17.66
N LEU A 248 2.75 3.68 -16.80
CA LEU A 248 2.03 4.93 -16.58
C LEU A 248 2.21 5.85 -17.80
N ASP A 249 1.11 6.41 -18.29
CA ASP A 249 1.12 7.54 -19.21
C ASP A 249 1.46 8.82 -18.42
N VAL A 250 2.76 9.12 -18.35
CA VAL A 250 3.28 10.25 -17.58
C VAL A 250 2.74 11.58 -18.09
N VAL A 251 2.64 11.76 -19.41
CA VAL A 251 2.19 13.02 -19.99
C VAL A 251 0.74 13.26 -19.63
N ASN A 252 -0.14 12.28 -19.82
CA ASN A 252 -1.54 12.41 -19.44
C ASN A 252 -1.71 12.63 -17.93
N THR A 253 -0.92 11.94 -17.11
CA THR A 253 -0.96 12.07 -15.64
C THR A 253 -0.60 13.49 -15.20
N VAL A 254 0.48 14.06 -15.77
CA VAL A 254 0.94 15.40 -15.40
C VAL A 254 0.00 16.48 -15.97
N LEU A 255 -0.46 16.35 -17.21
CA LEU A 255 -1.32 17.37 -17.82
C LEU A 255 -2.76 17.35 -17.30
N ASN A 256 -3.34 16.15 -17.11
CA ASN A 256 -4.76 15.98 -16.83
C ASN A 256 -5.04 15.44 -15.42
N GLY A 257 -4.01 15.27 -14.58
CA GLY A 257 -4.15 14.78 -13.20
C GLY A 257 -4.77 13.39 -13.09
N THR A 258 -4.84 12.63 -14.18
CA THR A 258 -5.51 11.33 -14.25
C THR A 258 -4.51 10.25 -14.63
N PRO A 259 -4.09 9.38 -13.68
CA PRO A 259 -3.25 8.24 -13.98
C PRO A 259 -3.94 7.30 -14.98
N THR A 260 -3.34 7.14 -16.16
CA THR A 260 -3.76 6.16 -17.17
C THR A 260 -2.62 5.21 -17.48
N PHE A 261 -2.97 3.98 -17.85
CA PHE A 261 -2.00 2.91 -18.07
C PHE A 261 -2.14 2.34 -19.47
N SER A 262 -1.01 2.00 -20.08
CA SER A 262 -1.00 1.43 -21.43
C SER A 262 0.14 0.42 -21.60
N GLY A 263 0.07 -0.36 -22.68
CA GLY A 263 1.09 -1.36 -23.02
C GLY A 263 0.98 -2.70 -22.27
N PRO A 264 1.95 -3.61 -22.47
CA PRO A 264 1.96 -4.94 -21.86
C PRO A 264 2.31 -4.87 -20.37
N ILE A 265 1.86 -5.87 -19.60
CA ILE A 265 2.18 -5.99 -18.17
C ILE A 265 3.67 -6.37 -18.00
N ALA A 266 4.41 -5.56 -17.25
CA ALA A 266 5.77 -5.83 -16.83
C ALA A 266 5.80 -6.77 -15.62
N HIS A 267 6.68 -7.77 -15.66
CA HIS A 267 6.94 -8.69 -14.55
C HIS A 267 8.33 -8.38 -13.97
N VAL A 268 8.40 -7.27 -13.26
CA VAL A 268 9.65 -6.63 -12.80
C VAL A 268 9.49 -6.14 -11.37
N GLY A 269 10.60 -5.77 -10.73
CA GLY A 269 10.66 -5.47 -9.32
C GLY A 269 11.26 -6.63 -8.53
N LYS A 270 11.61 -6.34 -7.28
CA LYS A 270 12.09 -7.32 -6.32
C LYS A 270 11.16 -7.36 -5.12
N ASP A 271 11.55 -6.81 -3.98
CA ASP A 271 10.76 -6.92 -2.76
C ASP A 271 9.67 -5.83 -2.76
N LEU A 272 8.46 -6.20 -2.32
CA LEU A 272 7.34 -5.28 -2.11
C LEU A 272 7.02 -5.27 -0.62
N THR A 273 7.14 -4.11 0.02
CA THR A 273 6.80 -3.91 1.43
C THR A 273 5.75 -2.82 1.58
N VAL A 274 4.67 -3.13 2.28
CA VAL A 274 3.62 -2.17 2.69
C VAL A 274 3.51 -2.19 4.21
N ILE A 275 3.65 -1.02 4.84
CA ILE A 275 3.48 -0.82 6.28
C ILE A 275 2.41 0.26 6.48
N ALA A 276 1.27 -0.13 7.03
CA ALA A 276 0.22 0.81 7.44
C ALA A 276 0.28 0.98 8.97
N GLU A 277 0.78 2.12 9.43
CA GLU A 277 0.79 2.49 10.84
C GLU A 277 -0.52 3.14 11.27
N GLY A 278 -1.11 3.97 10.40
CA GLY A 278 -2.46 4.51 10.56
C GLY A 278 -3.53 3.61 9.96
N THR A 279 -4.79 3.96 10.20
CA THR A 279 -5.94 3.23 9.68
C THR A 279 -6.00 3.34 8.16
N VAL A 280 -6.49 2.29 7.48
CA VAL A 280 -6.64 2.30 6.03
C VAL A 280 -8.08 1.96 5.66
N SER A 281 -8.70 2.79 4.83
CA SER A 281 -10.07 2.58 4.35
C SER A 281 -10.22 2.77 2.83
N GLY A 282 -11.14 2.01 2.23
CA GLY A 282 -11.47 2.10 0.81
C GLY A 282 -12.48 1.03 0.38
N GLY A 283 -12.66 0.87 -0.93
CA GLY A 283 -13.30 -0.32 -1.50
C GLY A 283 -12.45 -1.56 -1.26
N THR A 284 -11.16 -1.45 -1.56
CA THR A 284 -10.14 -2.33 -0.98
C THR A 284 -9.23 -1.52 -0.08
N GLY A 285 -9.00 -1.99 1.15
CA GLY A 285 -8.14 -1.28 2.10
C GLY A 285 -6.70 -1.24 1.60
N ILE A 286 -6.05 -2.41 1.52
CA ILE A 286 -4.67 -2.54 1.06
C ILE A 286 -4.60 -3.51 -0.11
N VAL A 287 -3.97 -3.09 -1.21
CA VAL A 287 -3.53 -3.95 -2.31
C VAL A 287 -2.01 -3.95 -2.38
N ALA A 288 -1.41 -5.13 -2.28
CA ALA A 288 0.02 -5.33 -2.50
C ALA A 288 0.20 -6.41 -3.57
N GLN A 289 0.65 -6.00 -4.75
CA GLN A 289 0.83 -6.88 -5.90
C GLN A 289 2.30 -6.91 -6.34
N ASN A 290 2.95 -8.06 -6.22
CA ASN A 290 4.33 -8.24 -6.67
C ASN A 290 4.40 -9.17 -7.87
N LEU A 291 4.60 -8.60 -9.06
CA LEU A 291 4.87 -9.35 -10.29
C LEU A 291 6.37 -9.52 -10.56
N GLY A 292 7.21 -9.07 -9.63
CA GLY A 292 8.67 -9.14 -9.69
C GLY A 292 9.22 -10.48 -9.21
N THR A 293 10.45 -10.44 -8.69
CA THR A 293 11.23 -11.63 -8.31
C THR A 293 11.43 -11.80 -6.80
N GLY A 294 11.07 -10.79 -6.01
CA GLY A 294 11.29 -10.78 -4.56
C GLY A 294 10.09 -11.25 -3.75
N ALA A 295 10.11 -10.93 -2.46
CA ALA A 295 9.04 -11.25 -1.52
C ALA A 295 7.98 -10.14 -1.46
N THR A 296 6.78 -10.48 -1.02
CA THR A 296 5.70 -9.54 -0.72
C THR A 296 5.46 -9.53 0.78
N SER A 297 5.49 -8.35 1.41
CA SER A 297 5.23 -8.15 2.83
C SER A 297 4.21 -7.05 3.06
N VAL A 298 3.15 -7.37 3.79
CA VAL A 298 2.15 -6.40 4.26
C VAL A 298 2.11 -6.44 5.78
N THR A 299 2.34 -5.30 6.44
CA THR A 299 2.12 -5.11 7.88
C THR A 299 1.09 -4.03 8.10
N ALA A 300 -0.07 -4.37 8.66
CA ALA A 300 -1.10 -3.42 9.07
C ALA A 300 -1.14 -3.31 10.58
N LYS A 301 -0.57 -2.25 11.14
CA LYS A 301 -0.50 -2.02 12.60
C LYS A 301 -1.84 -1.53 13.17
N ALA A 302 -2.56 -0.73 12.40
CA ALA A 302 -3.88 -0.23 12.73
C ALA A 302 -4.98 -0.91 11.89
N ALA A 303 -6.23 -0.49 12.09
CA ALA A 303 -7.38 -1.11 11.45
C ALA A 303 -7.37 -0.91 9.93
N VAL A 304 -7.75 -1.95 9.19
CA VAL A 304 -7.94 -1.93 7.74
C VAL A 304 -9.39 -2.27 7.41
N THR A 305 -10.08 -1.41 6.68
CA THR A 305 -11.49 -1.58 6.31
C THR A 305 -11.68 -1.42 4.82
N GLY A 306 -12.04 -2.51 4.15
CA GLY A 306 -12.52 -2.48 2.76
C GLY A 306 -14.03 -2.73 2.71
N SER A 307 -14.78 -2.01 1.87
CA SER A 307 -16.17 -2.43 1.60
C SER A 307 -16.24 -3.68 0.73
N ASN A 308 -15.17 -4.03 0.01
CA ASN A 308 -15.00 -5.27 -0.73
C ASN A 308 -13.92 -6.17 -0.11
N THR A 309 -12.68 -5.69 0.03
CA THR A 309 -11.59 -6.49 0.61
C THR A 309 -10.78 -5.69 1.61
N GLY A 310 -10.53 -6.23 2.81
CA GLY A 310 -9.66 -5.57 3.78
C GLY A 310 -8.22 -5.50 3.27
N ILE A 311 -7.56 -6.65 3.17
CA ILE A 311 -6.20 -6.79 2.64
C ILE A 311 -6.19 -7.76 1.47
N ASN A 312 -5.65 -7.34 0.33
CA ASN A 312 -5.40 -8.14 -0.85
C ASN A 312 -3.90 -8.19 -1.15
N ALA A 313 -3.25 -9.32 -0.85
CA ALA A 313 -1.83 -9.54 -1.10
C ALA A 313 -1.66 -10.61 -2.18
N TYR A 314 -0.88 -10.29 -3.22
CA TYR A 314 -0.62 -11.18 -4.34
C TYR A 314 0.87 -11.22 -4.68
N SER A 315 1.42 -12.43 -4.74
CA SER A 315 2.76 -12.73 -5.27
C SER A 315 2.60 -13.51 -6.58
N GLY A 316 3.08 -12.94 -7.68
CA GLY A 316 3.04 -13.55 -9.01
C GLY A 316 4.00 -14.73 -9.17
N SER A 317 3.93 -15.40 -10.32
CA SER A 317 4.64 -16.66 -10.58
C SER A 317 6.17 -16.59 -10.48
N THR A 318 6.76 -15.41 -10.64
CA THR A 318 8.20 -15.18 -10.50
C THR A 318 8.62 -14.72 -9.11
N ALA A 319 7.67 -14.35 -8.25
CA ALA A 319 7.93 -13.90 -6.90
C ALA A 319 8.25 -15.08 -5.96
N THR A 320 8.56 -14.76 -4.70
CA THR A 320 8.96 -15.76 -3.70
C THR A 320 7.96 -15.86 -2.56
N ASP A 321 8.29 -15.31 -1.39
CA ASP A 321 7.48 -15.42 -0.19
C ASP A 321 6.34 -14.38 -0.20
N LEU A 322 5.23 -14.71 0.46
CA LEU A 322 4.15 -13.78 0.74
C LEU A 322 3.88 -13.77 2.25
N THR A 323 3.99 -12.61 2.87
CA THR A 323 3.72 -12.42 4.30
C THR A 323 2.69 -11.33 4.51
N VAL A 324 1.61 -11.65 5.24
CA VAL A 324 0.63 -10.68 5.73
C VAL A 324 0.63 -10.71 7.25
N ARG A 325 0.85 -9.56 7.89
CA ARG A 325 0.76 -9.37 9.34
C ARG A 325 -0.25 -8.27 9.65
N ALA A 326 -1.44 -8.68 10.07
CA ALA A 326 -2.50 -7.79 10.55
C ALA A 326 -2.44 -7.70 12.08
N GLU A 327 -1.91 -6.59 12.59
CA GLU A 327 -1.87 -6.28 14.02
C GLU A 327 -3.10 -5.48 14.48
N GLY A 328 -3.77 -4.79 13.54
CA GLY A 328 -5.09 -4.20 13.73
C GLY A 328 -6.24 -5.10 13.29
N THR A 329 -7.48 -4.67 13.55
CA THR A 329 -8.67 -5.34 13.03
C THR A 329 -8.76 -5.20 11.51
N VAL A 330 -9.17 -6.26 10.82
CA VAL A 330 -9.34 -6.24 9.36
C VAL A 330 -10.79 -6.59 9.01
N SER A 331 -11.43 -5.77 8.20
CA SER A 331 -12.78 -6.04 7.69
C SER A 331 -12.83 -5.88 6.17
N GLY A 332 -13.52 -6.80 5.51
CA GLY A 332 -13.85 -6.75 4.10
C GLY A 332 -15.26 -7.25 3.83
N GLY A 333 -15.85 -6.84 2.70
CA GLY A 333 -17.10 -7.41 2.21
C GLY A 333 -16.92 -8.88 1.81
N VAL A 334 -16.18 -9.10 0.73
CA VAL A 334 -15.84 -10.44 0.21
C VAL A 334 -14.70 -11.08 0.99
N PHE A 335 -13.60 -10.38 1.27
CA PHE A 335 -12.49 -10.99 2.02
C PHE A 335 -12.00 -10.07 3.11
N GLY A 336 -11.90 -10.56 4.35
CA GLY A 336 -11.11 -9.88 5.36
C GLY A 336 -9.65 -9.79 4.91
N ILE A 337 -9.02 -10.95 4.71
CA ILE A 337 -7.67 -11.09 4.15
C ILE A 337 -7.70 -12.07 2.98
N ASN A 338 -7.27 -11.64 1.80
CA ASN A 338 -6.94 -12.46 0.65
C ASN A 338 -5.41 -12.50 0.47
N ALA A 339 -4.81 -13.68 0.56
CA ALA A 339 -3.38 -13.91 0.44
C ALA A 339 -3.10 -15.01 -0.60
N SER A 340 -2.71 -14.63 -1.82
CA SER A 340 -2.48 -15.56 -2.92
C SER A 340 -1.03 -15.53 -3.39
N ASN A 341 -0.36 -16.67 -3.35
CA ASN A 341 1.03 -16.81 -3.77
C ASN A 341 1.16 -17.83 -4.90
N ASP A 342 1.34 -17.34 -6.12
CA ASP A 342 1.67 -18.15 -7.29
C ASP A 342 3.18 -18.34 -7.46
N GLY A 343 3.99 -17.71 -6.60
CA GLY A 343 5.44 -17.72 -6.64
C GLY A 343 6.08 -19.04 -6.22
N THR A 344 7.32 -18.96 -5.78
CA THR A 344 8.17 -20.13 -5.44
C THR A 344 8.50 -20.24 -3.95
N GLY A 345 8.04 -19.27 -3.16
CA GLY A 345 8.28 -19.20 -1.71
C GLY A 345 7.10 -19.74 -0.90
N THR A 346 7.13 -19.42 0.39
CA THR A 346 6.12 -19.75 1.39
C THR A 346 5.09 -18.64 1.53
N THR A 347 3.93 -18.97 2.08
CA THR A 347 2.88 -18.01 2.45
C THR A 347 2.66 -18.03 3.95
N SER A 348 2.66 -16.86 4.57
CA SER A 348 2.42 -16.67 6.01
C SER A 348 1.39 -15.57 6.24
N VAL A 349 0.30 -15.90 6.92
CA VAL A 349 -0.73 -14.93 7.35
C VAL A 349 -0.79 -14.93 8.87
N THR A 350 -0.55 -13.79 9.50
CA THR A 350 -0.71 -13.59 10.94
C THR A 350 -1.75 -12.51 11.19
N ALA A 351 -2.79 -12.82 11.95
CA ALA A 351 -3.82 -11.87 12.35
C ALA A 351 -3.96 -11.86 13.88
N THR A 352 -3.54 -10.76 14.52
CA THR A 352 -3.52 -10.66 15.99
C THR A 352 -4.84 -10.16 16.58
N LYS A 353 -5.69 -9.57 15.73
CA LYS A 353 -7.02 -9.04 16.07
C LYS A 353 -8.07 -9.63 15.15
N ALA A 354 -9.32 -9.21 15.34
CA ALA A 354 -10.44 -9.75 14.60
C ALA A 354 -10.27 -9.54 13.08
N VAL A 355 -10.62 -10.58 12.32
CA VAL A 355 -10.68 -10.55 10.86
C VAL A 355 -12.09 -10.96 10.43
N THR A 356 -12.74 -10.13 9.62
CA THR A 356 -14.11 -10.35 9.16
C THR A 356 -14.20 -10.20 7.64
N GLY A 357 -14.67 -11.24 6.97
CA GLY A 357 -15.34 -11.15 5.67
C GLY A 357 -16.84 -11.17 5.93
N THR A 358 -17.61 -10.19 5.46
CA THR A 358 -19.05 -10.15 5.78
C THR A 358 -19.87 -11.07 4.88
N ASP A 359 -19.53 -11.13 3.60
CA ASP A 359 -20.21 -11.88 2.55
C ASP A 359 -19.35 -13.03 1.98
N GLY A 360 -18.02 -12.93 2.10
CA GLY A 360 -17.08 -14.01 1.79
C GLY A 360 -16.16 -14.30 2.98
N ASP A 361 -14.95 -14.78 2.74
CA ASP A 361 -14.14 -15.40 3.79
C ASP A 361 -13.49 -14.41 4.75
N GLY A 362 -13.32 -14.83 6.00
CA GLY A 362 -12.50 -14.10 6.95
C GLY A 362 -11.06 -14.06 6.48
N ILE A 363 -10.44 -15.23 6.34
CA ILE A 363 -9.09 -15.39 5.79
C ILE A 363 -9.14 -16.41 4.65
N TYR A 364 -8.79 -15.97 3.44
CA TYR A 364 -8.58 -16.82 2.28
C TYR A 364 -7.08 -16.78 1.91
N ALA A 365 -6.41 -17.93 2.04
CA ALA A 365 -4.99 -18.06 1.72
C ALA A 365 -4.75 -19.22 0.76
N VAL A 366 -4.06 -18.94 -0.35
CA VAL A 366 -3.83 -19.91 -1.43
C VAL A 366 -2.38 -19.91 -1.88
N ASN A 367 -1.83 -21.11 -1.99
CA ASN A 367 -0.59 -21.38 -2.71
C ASN A 367 -0.89 -21.97 -4.08
N GLY A 368 -0.29 -21.41 -5.11
CA GLY A 368 -0.18 -22.00 -6.44
C GLY A 368 0.73 -23.22 -6.46
N THR A 369 0.82 -23.89 -7.61
CA THR A 369 1.49 -25.20 -7.74
C THR A 369 3.01 -25.16 -7.52
N THR A 370 3.64 -24.00 -7.69
CA THR A 370 5.08 -23.80 -7.50
C THR A 370 5.45 -23.29 -6.11
N ALA A 371 4.46 -22.82 -5.33
CA ALA A 371 4.70 -22.31 -3.99
C ALA A 371 5.04 -23.46 -3.02
N LYS A 372 5.55 -23.10 -1.84
CA LYS A 372 5.99 -24.05 -0.81
C LYS A 372 4.91 -24.24 0.25
N GLY A 373 5.21 -23.94 1.51
CA GLY A 373 4.29 -24.13 2.62
C GLY A 373 3.33 -22.96 2.79
N LEU A 374 2.22 -23.21 3.47
CA LEU A 374 1.20 -22.23 3.83
C LEU A 374 0.98 -22.25 5.34
N THR A 375 1.14 -21.11 5.99
CA THR A 375 0.95 -20.96 7.44
C THR A 375 -0.05 -19.85 7.73
N ILE A 376 -1.05 -20.13 8.55
CA ILE A 376 -2.00 -19.15 9.08
C ILE A 376 -1.93 -19.18 10.60
N LEU A 377 -1.72 -18.02 11.22
CA LEU A 377 -1.79 -17.78 12.65
C LEU A 377 -2.87 -16.72 12.92
N ALA A 378 -4.05 -17.16 13.32
CA ALA A 378 -5.14 -16.29 13.76
C ALA A 378 -5.17 -16.25 15.29
N GLU A 379 -4.72 -15.15 15.90
CA GLU A 379 -4.83 -14.94 17.35
C GLU A 379 -6.14 -14.25 17.74
N GLY A 380 -6.69 -13.43 16.85
CA GLY A 380 -8.02 -12.83 17.00
C GLY A 380 -9.14 -13.71 16.41
N THR A 381 -10.38 -13.33 16.69
CA THR A 381 -11.55 -14.03 16.14
C THR A 381 -11.60 -13.89 14.62
N VAL A 382 -12.01 -14.95 13.92
CA VAL A 382 -12.17 -14.90 12.47
C VAL A 382 -13.59 -15.28 12.09
N SER A 383 -14.22 -14.53 11.19
CA SER A 383 -15.55 -14.83 10.69
C SER A 383 -15.69 -14.53 9.19
N GLY A 384 -16.42 -15.38 8.47
CA GLY A 384 -16.80 -15.16 7.07
C GLY A 384 -17.61 -16.31 6.50
N TYR A 385 -17.81 -16.35 5.18
CA TYR A 385 -18.41 -17.49 4.47
C TYR A 385 -17.71 -18.79 4.87
N PHE A 386 -16.40 -18.88 4.59
CA PHE A 386 -15.46 -19.62 5.40
C PHE A 386 -14.91 -18.71 6.50
N GLY A 387 -14.72 -19.26 7.70
CA GLY A 387 -13.93 -18.54 8.70
C GLY A 387 -12.49 -18.42 8.20
N ILE A 388 -11.85 -19.57 7.96
CA ILE A 388 -10.52 -19.67 7.38
C ILE A 388 -10.55 -20.69 6.23
N GLU A 389 -10.17 -20.28 5.03
CA GLU A 389 -9.84 -21.16 3.90
C GLU A 389 -8.33 -21.15 3.64
N ALA A 390 -7.71 -22.32 3.79
CA ALA A 390 -6.27 -22.54 3.65
C ALA A 390 -6.02 -23.61 2.58
N LYS A 391 -5.70 -23.19 1.36
CA LYS A 391 -5.55 -24.10 0.21
C LYS A 391 -4.12 -24.11 -0.31
N ASN A 392 -3.43 -25.21 -0.09
CA ASN A 392 -2.07 -25.39 -0.57
C ASN A 392 -2.01 -26.35 -1.75
N ASN A 393 -1.90 -25.78 -2.96
CA ASN A 393 -1.60 -26.55 -4.17
C ASN A 393 -0.09 -26.72 -4.40
N GLY A 394 0.73 -26.10 -3.55
CA GLY A 394 2.17 -26.10 -3.62
C GLY A 394 2.80 -27.40 -3.12
N THR A 395 4.08 -27.32 -2.79
CA THR A 395 4.94 -28.47 -2.47
C THR A 395 5.22 -28.62 -0.97
N GLY A 396 4.94 -27.60 -0.16
CA GLY A 396 5.23 -27.59 1.28
C GLY A 396 4.09 -28.11 2.15
N ALA A 397 4.28 -28.00 3.47
CA ALA A 397 3.26 -28.31 4.47
C ALA A 397 2.25 -27.16 4.64
N THR A 398 1.08 -27.48 5.19
CA THR A 398 0.06 -26.49 5.61
C THR A 398 -0.13 -26.52 7.11
N SER A 399 -0.13 -25.35 7.75
CA SER A 399 -0.40 -25.19 9.17
C SER A 399 -1.41 -24.06 9.40
N VAL A 400 -2.53 -24.38 10.05
CA VAL A 400 -3.53 -23.41 10.50
C VAL A 400 -3.57 -23.44 12.02
N THR A 401 -3.24 -22.32 12.66
CA THR A 401 -3.34 -22.14 14.10
C THR A 401 -4.34 -21.04 14.41
N ALA A 402 -5.45 -21.37 15.07
CA ALA A 402 -6.46 -20.42 15.52
C ALA A 402 -6.54 -20.40 17.06
N LYS A 403 -6.03 -19.34 17.68
CA LYS A 403 -6.01 -19.17 19.15
C LYS A 403 -7.28 -18.52 19.71
N ALA A 404 -8.19 -18.07 18.85
CA ALA A 404 -9.51 -17.56 19.20
C ALA A 404 -10.59 -18.26 18.36
N ALA A 405 -11.85 -17.88 18.59
CA ALA A 405 -12.98 -18.50 17.91
C ALA A 405 -12.96 -18.23 16.40
N VAL A 406 -13.25 -19.28 15.62
CA VAL A 406 -13.42 -19.19 14.15
C VAL A 406 -14.87 -19.55 13.80
N THR A 407 -15.51 -18.72 12.98
CA THR A 407 -16.91 -18.89 12.55
C THR A 407 -17.04 -18.86 11.03
N GLY A 408 -17.39 -19.99 10.43
CA GLY A 408 -17.90 -20.09 9.07
C GLY A 408 -19.40 -19.87 9.09
N ILE A 409 -19.84 -18.69 8.68
CA ILE A 409 -21.24 -18.22 8.78
C ILE A 409 -22.15 -18.99 7.81
N SER A 410 -21.63 -19.30 6.62
CA SER A 410 -22.41 -19.89 5.54
C SER A 410 -21.88 -21.26 5.10
N ASP A 411 -20.63 -21.58 5.43
CA ASP A 411 -20.02 -22.86 5.07
C ASP A 411 -19.15 -23.39 6.22
N THR A 412 -17.84 -23.51 6.02
CA THR A 412 -16.95 -24.22 6.94
C THR A 412 -16.23 -23.26 7.88
N GLY A 413 -16.11 -23.62 9.15
CA GLY A 413 -15.31 -22.85 10.10
C GLY A 413 -13.85 -22.74 9.67
N ILE A 414 -13.18 -23.89 9.55
CA ILE A 414 -11.81 -23.99 9.02
C ILE A 414 -11.76 -25.02 7.90
N TYR A 415 -11.48 -24.58 6.68
CA TYR A 415 -11.16 -25.44 5.53
C TYR A 415 -9.65 -25.45 5.31
N ALA A 416 -9.02 -26.61 5.44
CA ALA A 416 -7.59 -26.79 5.26
C ALA A 416 -7.32 -27.91 4.25
N PHE A 417 -6.61 -27.59 3.18
CA PHE A 417 -6.42 -28.48 2.04
C PHE A 417 -4.97 -28.53 1.58
N ASN A 418 -4.47 -29.75 1.38
CA ASN A 418 -3.23 -30.02 0.67
C ASN A 418 -3.54 -30.79 -0.61
N ALA A 419 -3.06 -30.28 -1.76
CA ALA A 419 -3.11 -31.01 -3.02
C ALA A 419 -2.14 -32.20 -3.03
N ALA A 420 -2.27 -33.07 -4.04
CA ALA A 420 -1.40 -34.23 -4.21
C ALA A 420 0.09 -33.87 -4.42
N SER A 421 0.38 -32.65 -4.85
CA SER A 421 1.73 -32.08 -4.97
C SER A 421 2.38 -31.72 -3.64
N ALA A 422 1.60 -31.56 -2.56
CA ALA A 422 2.13 -31.18 -1.26
C ALA A 422 2.95 -32.32 -0.67
N MET A 423 4.24 -32.08 -0.42
CA MET A 423 5.18 -33.05 0.14
C MET A 423 5.32 -32.94 1.67
N GLY A 424 4.50 -32.09 2.30
CA GLY A 424 4.46 -31.88 3.75
C GLY A 424 3.06 -32.12 4.31
N GLY A 425 3.00 -32.26 5.64
CA GLY A 425 1.75 -32.57 6.35
C GLY A 425 0.72 -31.42 6.35
N LEU A 426 -0.46 -31.73 6.90
CA LEU A 426 -1.56 -30.81 7.13
C LEU A 426 -1.83 -30.73 8.64
N THR A 427 -1.68 -29.55 9.24
CA THR A 427 -1.94 -29.36 10.68
C THR A 427 -2.99 -28.27 10.90
N VAL A 428 -3.99 -28.57 11.72
CA VAL A 428 -4.95 -27.61 12.25
C VAL A 428 -4.88 -27.63 13.77
N ASP A 429 -4.58 -26.51 14.41
CA ASP A 429 -4.62 -26.33 15.87
C ASP A 429 -5.55 -25.16 16.19
N ALA A 430 -6.77 -25.47 16.63
CA ALA A 430 -7.83 -24.48 16.80
C ALA A 430 -8.44 -24.48 18.21
N MET A 431 -8.97 -23.33 18.63
CA MET A 431 -9.85 -23.22 19.79
C MET A 431 -11.29 -23.62 19.41
N ALA A 432 -12.29 -22.82 19.78
CA ALA A 432 -13.67 -23.08 19.38
C ALA A 432 -13.85 -22.79 17.88
N VAL A 433 -14.54 -23.69 17.18
CA VAL A 433 -14.81 -23.55 15.75
C VAL A 433 -16.27 -23.85 15.48
N SER A 434 -16.96 -22.97 14.77
CA SER A 434 -18.32 -23.20 14.29
C SER A 434 -18.34 -23.04 12.78
N GLY A 435 -18.98 -23.95 12.08
CA GLY A 435 -19.34 -23.78 10.68
C GLY A 435 -20.78 -24.18 10.42
N ALA A 436 -21.42 -23.47 9.50
CA ALA A 436 -22.76 -23.78 9.05
C ALA A 436 -22.85 -25.17 8.42
N THR A 437 -21.80 -25.60 7.71
CA THR A 437 -21.70 -26.89 7.03
C THR A 437 -20.82 -27.85 7.84
N TYR A 438 -19.52 -27.60 7.87
CA TYR A 438 -18.55 -28.35 8.68
C TYR A 438 -17.89 -27.43 9.70
N GLY A 439 -17.57 -27.92 10.90
CA GLY A 439 -16.76 -27.14 11.84
C GLY A 439 -15.33 -27.01 11.32
N ILE A 440 -14.63 -28.13 11.23
CA ILE A 440 -13.29 -28.23 10.64
C ILE A 440 -13.33 -29.25 9.49
N TYR A 441 -12.85 -28.86 8.32
CA TYR A 441 -12.64 -29.74 7.16
C TYR A 441 -11.14 -29.74 6.81
N ALA A 442 -10.46 -30.86 7.06
CA ALA A 442 -9.05 -31.05 6.80
C ALA A 442 -8.84 -32.21 5.81
N GLU A 443 -8.43 -31.90 4.58
CA GLU A 443 -8.21 -32.87 3.52
C GLU A 443 -6.75 -32.82 3.02
N ASN A 444 -6.00 -33.90 3.29
CA ASN A 444 -4.63 -34.06 2.83
C ASN A 444 -4.57 -35.11 1.70
N ARG A 445 -4.47 -34.61 0.46
CA ARG A 445 -4.18 -35.44 -0.73
C ARG A 445 -2.69 -35.61 -0.97
N GLY A 446 -1.85 -34.85 -0.26
CA GLY A 446 -0.39 -34.88 -0.35
C GLY A 446 0.23 -35.97 0.52
N SER A 447 1.48 -35.77 0.91
CA SER A 447 2.19 -36.69 1.80
C SER A 447 2.21 -36.22 3.27
N GLY A 448 2.88 -37.01 4.12
CA GLY A 448 3.13 -36.64 5.50
C GLY A 448 1.93 -36.85 6.43
N VAL A 449 2.04 -36.29 7.63
CA VAL A 449 1.05 -36.46 8.69
C VAL A 449 -0.10 -35.47 8.56
N THR A 450 -1.30 -35.89 8.93
CA THR A 450 -2.43 -34.99 9.16
C THR A 450 -2.76 -34.95 10.64
N SER A 451 -2.82 -33.76 11.21
CA SER A 451 -3.12 -33.55 12.63
C SER A 451 -4.17 -32.46 12.79
N VAL A 452 -5.30 -32.80 13.41
CA VAL A 452 -6.33 -31.84 13.80
C VAL A 452 -6.43 -31.85 15.32
N THR A 453 -6.10 -30.72 15.93
CA THR A 453 -6.25 -30.49 17.36
C THR A 453 -7.29 -29.39 17.57
N ALA A 454 -8.40 -29.72 18.23
CA ALA A 454 -9.43 -28.77 18.62
C ALA A 454 -9.47 -28.69 20.16
N LYS A 455 -9.04 -27.55 20.70
CA LYS A 455 -8.95 -27.30 22.15
C LYS A 455 -10.24 -26.72 22.73
N GLY A 456 -11.12 -26.18 21.87
CA GLY A 456 -12.49 -25.78 22.20
C GLY A 456 -13.51 -26.66 21.50
N ASP A 457 -14.79 -26.33 21.70
CA ASP A 457 -15.90 -27.04 21.07
C ASP A 457 -15.90 -26.80 19.56
N VAL A 458 -16.13 -27.87 18.79
CA VAL A 458 -16.29 -27.81 17.34
C VAL A 458 -17.72 -28.16 16.95
N ALA A 459 -18.35 -27.31 16.14
CA ALA A 459 -19.70 -27.52 15.63
C ALA A 459 -19.75 -27.37 14.11
N GLY A 460 -20.26 -28.40 13.42
CA GLY A 460 -20.69 -28.33 12.03
C GLY A 460 -22.20 -28.53 11.98
N THR A 461 -22.97 -27.46 11.83
CA THR A 461 -24.42 -27.54 12.03
C THR A 461 -25.18 -28.22 10.89
N GLY A 462 -24.54 -28.30 9.72
CA GLY A 462 -25.11 -28.84 8.49
C GLY A 462 -24.77 -30.30 8.26
N TYR A 463 -23.52 -30.71 8.54
CA TYR A 463 -23.06 -32.10 8.44
C TYR A 463 -22.18 -32.51 9.63
N THR A 464 -20.85 -32.44 9.47
CA THR A 464 -19.89 -33.04 10.40
C THR A 464 -19.18 -31.98 11.22
N GLY A 465 -18.99 -32.23 12.51
CA GLY A 465 -18.18 -31.37 13.38
C GLY A 465 -16.74 -31.27 12.87
N ILE A 466 -16.04 -32.40 12.81
CA ILE A 466 -14.65 -32.47 12.32
C ILE A 466 -14.55 -33.53 11.21
N VAL A 467 -14.15 -33.11 10.00
CA VAL A 467 -13.69 -33.98 8.92
C VAL A 467 -12.17 -33.91 8.87
N ALA A 468 -11.49 -35.04 9.01
CA ALA A 468 -10.05 -35.16 8.83
C ALA A 468 -9.76 -36.38 7.95
N VAL A 469 -9.15 -36.15 6.78
CA VAL A 469 -8.94 -37.19 5.78
C VAL A 469 -7.54 -37.13 5.18
N ASN A 470 -6.88 -38.29 5.14
CA ASN A 470 -5.73 -38.55 4.26
C ASN A 470 -6.25 -39.29 3.03
N GLY A 471 -6.45 -38.59 1.92
CA GLY A 471 -7.15 -39.14 0.76
C GLY A 471 -7.87 -38.08 -0.04
N THR A 472 -8.46 -38.49 -1.15
CA THR A 472 -9.35 -37.63 -1.96
C THR A 472 -10.79 -37.94 -1.60
N ILE A 473 -11.51 -36.94 -1.06
CA ILE A 473 -12.93 -37.06 -0.75
C ILE A 473 -13.75 -36.89 -2.02
N THR A 474 -14.76 -37.76 -2.19
CA THR A 474 -15.89 -37.55 -3.11
C THR A 474 -17.12 -37.32 -2.26
N LEU A 475 -17.84 -36.22 -2.49
CA LEU A 475 -19.09 -35.91 -1.80
C LEU A 475 -20.29 -36.37 -2.64
N ASN A 476 -21.37 -36.75 -1.97
CA ASN A 476 -22.69 -36.90 -2.59
C ASN A 476 -23.26 -35.52 -2.95
N PRO A 477 -24.27 -35.43 -3.84
CA PRO A 477 -24.93 -34.16 -4.19
C PRO A 477 -25.48 -33.40 -2.97
N GLU A 478 -25.89 -34.13 -1.93
CA GLU A 478 -26.34 -33.61 -0.65
C GLU A 478 -25.20 -33.24 0.32
N GLY A 479 -23.92 -33.24 -0.08
CA GLY A 479 -22.80 -32.81 0.76
C GLY A 479 -22.25 -33.85 1.73
N THR A 480 -22.85 -35.02 1.87
CA THR A 480 -22.31 -36.11 2.69
C THR A 480 -21.12 -36.80 2.02
N ILE A 481 -20.27 -37.48 2.78
CA ILE A 481 -19.07 -38.15 2.23
C ILE A 481 -19.49 -39.45 1.52
N ALA A 482 -19.27 -39.52 0.20
CA ALA A 482 -19.59 -40.69 -0.62
C ALA A 482 -18.50 -41.75 -0.60
N SER A 483 -17.23 -41.33 -0.76
CA SER A 483 -16.07 -42.21 -0.73
C SER A 483 -14.78 -41.44 -0.50
N VAL A 484 -13.75 -42.15 -0.06
CA VAL A 484 -12.39 -41.63 0.04
C VAL A 484 -11.45 -42.52 -0.77
N ALA A 485 -10.76 -41.93 -1.75
CA ALA A 485 -9.77 -42.65 -2.55
C ALA A 485 -8.43 -42.79 -1.81
N ALA A 486 -7.71 -43.89 -2.08
CA ALA A 486 -6.41 -44.19 -1.49
C ALA A 486 -5.38 -43.07 -1.71
N ASN A 487 -4.56 -42.80 -0.70
CA ASN A 487 -3.43 -41.88 -0.75
C ASN A 487 -2.22 -42.49 -0.03
N ALA A 488 -1.46 -43.33 -0.75
CA ALA A 488 -0.32 -44.05 -0.18
C ALA A 488 0.83 -43.14 0.32
N ASN A 489 0.81 -41.84 0.01
CA ASN A 489 1.88 -40.91 0.39
C ASN A 489 1.65 -40.28 1.76
N ALA A 490 0.40 -40.21 2.23
CA ALA A 490 0.07 -39.75 3.56
C ALA A 490 0.37 -40.87 4.59
N THR A 491 0.81 -40.46 5.78
CA THR A 491 1.19 -41.39 6.85
C THR A 491 0.12 -41.39 7.94
N ASP A 492 0.38 -40.75 9.07
CA ASP A 492 -0.50 -40.79 10.22
C ASP A 492 -1.63 -39.76 10.11
N LEU A 493 -2.78 -40.09 10.68
CA LEU A 493 -3.90 -39.19 10.88
C LEU A 493 -4.23 -39.13 12.38
N THR A 494 -4.16 -37.93 12.96
CA THR A 494 -4.54 -37.70 14.36
C THR A 494 -5.65 -36.66 14.44
N VAL A 495 -6.70 -36.96 15.21
CA VAL A 495 -7.73 -36.00 15.62
C VAL A 495 -7.78 -35.99 17.14
N ASP A 496 -7.45 -34.88 17.78
CA ASP A 496 -7.57 -34.67 19.22
C ASP A 496 -8.55 -33.52 19.47
N ALA A 497 -9.78 -33.85 19.89
CA ALA A 497 -10.87 -32.88 20.09
C ALA A 497 -11.25 -32.71 21.56
N MET A 498 -11.63 -31.49 21.94
CA MET A 498 -12.30 -31.24 23.22
C MET A 498 -13.73 -31.79 23.15
N ALA A 499 -14.58 -31.23 22.30
CA ALA A 499 -15.89 -31.75 21.96
C ALA A 499 -16.17 -31.50 20.48
N ALA A 500 -16.97 -32.35 19.86
CA ALA A 500 -17.30 -32.21 18.44
C ALA A 500 -18.76 -32.60 18.19
N SER A 501 -19.50 -31.73 17.52
CA SER A 501 -20.90 -31.93 17.19
C SER A 501 -21.13 -31.71 15.71
N GLY A 502 -21.82 -32.67 15.09
CA GLY A 502 -22.39 -32.53 13.77
C GLY A 502 -23.88 -32.82 13.81
N SER A 503 -24.62 -32.36 12.80
CA SER A 503 -25.96 -32.87 12.54
C SER A 503 -25.91 -34.34 12.16
N GLU A 504 -24.90 -34.78 11.38
CA GLU A 504 -24.74 -36.17 10.96
C GLU A 504 -23.68 -36.89 11.78
N GLU A 505 -22.47 -36.34 11.86
CA GLU A 505 -21.33 -36.97 12.52
C GLU A 505 -20.58 -35.98 13.40
N GLY A 506 -20.18 -36.37 14.61
CA GLY A 506 -19.33 -35.51 15.42
C GLY A 506 -17.91 -35.42 14.84
N ILE A 507 -17.30 -36.57 14.51
CA ILE A 507 -15.94 -36.68 13.96
C ILE A 507 -15.91 -37.76 12.87
N TYR A 508 -15.47 -37.37 11.68
CA TYR A 508 -15.09 -38.26 10.58
C TYR A 508 -13.57 -38.24 10.38
N GLY A 509 -12.88 -39.27 10.87
CA GLY A 509 -11.44 -39.46 10.71
C GLY A 509 -11.14 -40.64 9.79
N TYR A 510 -10.64 -40.40 8.57
CA TYR A 510 -10.36 -41.47 7.61
C TYR A 510 -8.95 -41.38 7.03
N ASN A 511 -8.13 -42.40 7.30
CA ASN A 511 -6.79 -42.49 6.75
C ASN A 511 -6.74 -43.50 5.60
N ALA A 512 -6.70 -43.01 4.36
CA ALA A 512 -6.47 -43.81 3.17
C ALA A 512 -4.97 -43.98 2.85
N GLY A 513 -4.10 -43.56 3.78
CA GLY A 513 -2.65 -43.68 3.70
C GLY A 513 -2.06 -44.88 4.42
N THR A 514 -0.76 -44.82 4.67
CA THR A 514 0.04 -45.98 5.14
C THR A 514 0.23 -46.02 6.66
N GLY A 515 -0.06 -44.92 7.35
CA GLY A 515 0.16 -44.79 8.79
C GLY A 515 -1.08 -45.11 9.63
N ALA A 516 -0.99 -44.82 10.92
CA ALA A 516 -2.06 -45.07 11.89
C ALA A 516 -3.12 -43.97 11.87
N THR A 517 -4.35 -44.33 12.21
CA THR A 517 -5.41 -43.38 12.58
C THR A 517 -5.57 -43.37 14.08
N LYS A 518 -5.52 -42.19 14.69
CA LYS A 518 -5.83 -41.98 16.11
C LYS A 518 -6.86 -40.87 16.26
N VAL A 519 -7.96 -41.18 16.92
CA VAL A 519 -9.00 -40.20 17.26
C VAL A 519 -9.20 -40.20 18.78
N THR A 520 -9.05 -39.04 19.39
CA THR A 520 -9.30 -38.81 20.82
C THR A 520 -10.32 -37.69 20.98
N ALA A 521 -11.30 -37.87 21.86
CA ALA A 521 -12.19 -36.81 22.31
C ALA A 521 -12.24 -36.80 23.84
N LYS A 522 -12.11 -35.63 24.47
CA LYS A 522 -12.19 -35.49 25.94
C LYS A 522 -13.61 -35.26 26.45
N GLY A 523 -14.45 -34.67 25.61
CA GLY A 523 -15.84 -34.32 25.86
C GLY A 523 -16.78 -35.04 24.89
N ALA A 524 -17.99 -34.50 24.75
CA ALA A 524 -19.04 -35.13 23.95
C ALA A 524 -18.69 -35.14 22.46
N VAL A 525 -18.94 -36.27 21.82
CA VAL A 525 -18.98 -36.41 20.36
C VAL A 525 -20.39 -36.80 19.98
N SER A 526 -21.08 -35.96 19.20
CA SER A 526 -22.48 -36.17 18.85
C SER A 526 -22.72 -36.03 17.34
N GLY A 527 -23.57 -36.93 16.82
CA GLY A 527 -24.12 -36.99 15.48
C GLY A 527 -25.44 -37.79 15.51
N LEU A 528 -26.14 -37.89 14.38
CA LEU A 528 -27.44 -38.59 14.25
C LEU A 528 -27.33 -40.12 14.29
#